data_AF-A0A8J7MN36-F1
#
_entry.id   AF-A0A8J7MN36-F1
#
_cell.length_a   1.000
_cell.length_b   1.000
_cell.length_c   1.000
_cell.angle_alpha   90.00
_cell.angle_beta   90.00
_cell.angle_gamma   90.00
#
_symmetry.space_group_name_H-M   'P 1'
#
loop_
_entity.id
_entity.type
_entity.pdbx_description
1 polymer ?
#
loop_
_entity_poly.entity_id
_entity_poly.type
_entity_poly.pdbx_seq_one_letter_code
_entity_poly.pdbx_strand_id
1 'polypeptide(L)'
;MKYEWRKKEKAVYLPKSKPGIIDVSEYQFVSIRGAGNPNSPLFSEYIGALYSLSYAIKMTLKKVENPPQDYVDYTVYPLEGVWDINEAA
;
A
#
# COMPACT_ATOMS: atom_id res chain seq x y z
N MET A 1 -10.08 8.68 15.85
CA MET A 1 -10.81 7.58 15.18
C MET A 1 -9.87 6.96 14.15
N LYS A 2 -9.83 5.63 14.02
CA LYS A 2 -8.94 4.95 13.07
C LYS A 2 -9.33 5.25 11.62
N TYR A 3 -8.38 5.60 10.78
CA TYR A 3 -8.57 5.77 9.34
C TYR A 3 -8.69 4.41 8.64
N GLU A 4 -9.73 4.25 7.84
CA GLU A 4 -10.02 3.01 7.11
C GLU A 4 -10.31 3.33 5.64
N TRP A 5 -9.33 3.06 4.77
CA TRP A 5 -9.41 3.31 3.33
C TRP A 5 -10.65 2.68 2.69
N ARG A 6 -11.05 1.47 3.12
CA ARG A 6 -12.31 0.80 2.69
C ARG A 6 -13.58 1.62 2.91
N LYS A 7 -13.56 2.55 3.88
CA LYS A 7 -14.70 3.41 4.21
C LYS A 7 -14.56 4.79 3.58
N LYS A 8 -13.33 5.32 3.52
CA LYS A 8 -13.04 6.70 3.12
C LYS A 8 -12.75 6.87 1.63
N GLU A 9 -12.22 5.84 0.98
CA GLU A 9 -11.69 5.89 -0.39
C GLU A 9 -12.32 4.82 -1.28
N LYS A 10 -13.64 4.69 -1.18
CA LYS A 10 -14.40 3.65 -1.90
C LYS A 10 -14.25 3.74 -3.42
N ALA A 11 -14.13 4.96 -3.96
CA ALA A 11 -13.98 5.15 -5.40
C ALA A 11 -12.71 4.52 -5.95
N VAL A 12 -11.62 4.52 -5.16
CA VAL A 12 -10.31 3.97 -5.55
C VAL A 12 -10.25 2.47 -5.25
N TYR A 13 -10.64 2.07 -4.04
CA TYR A 13 -10.39 0.71 -3.54
C TYR A 13 -11.58 -0.25 -3.61
N LEU A 14 -12.79 0.24 -3.89
CA LEU A 14 -14.01 -0.56 -4.02
C LEU A 14 -14.77 -0.17 -5.30
N PRO A 15 -14.16 -0.32 -6.49
CA PRO A 15 -14.77 0.06 -7.75
C PRO A 15 -16.05 -0.76 -8.03
N LYS A 16 -16.98 -0.16 -8.77
CA LYS A 16 -18.17 -0.87 -9.27
C LYS A 16 -17.79 -1.75 -10.45
N SER A 17 -18.66 -2.70 -10.80
CA SER A 17 -18.50 -3.56 -11.99
C SER A 17 -18.60 -2.84 -13.33
N LYS A 18 -18.87 -1.52 -13.34
CA LYS A 18 -18.93 -0.69 -14.55
C LYS A 18 -17.68 0.18 -14.62
N PRO A 19 -16.98 0.22 -15.76
CA PRO A 19 -15.87 1.14 -15.97
C PRO A 19 -16.31 2.59 -15.78
N GLY A 20 -15.42 3.41 -15.24
CA GLY A 20 -15.62 4.83 -15.02
C GLY A 20 -14.29 5.56 -14.87
N ILE A 21 -14.31 6.85 -15.17
CA ILE A 21 -13.17 7.75 -14.96
C ILE A 21 -13.20 8.20 -13.50
N ILE A 22 -12.04 8.17 -12.84
CA ILE A 22 -11.85 8.68 -11.49
C ILE A 22 -10.61 9.56 -11.46
N ASP A 23 -10.62 10.55 -10.57
CA ASP A 23 -9.43 11.30 -10.21
C ASP A 23 -8.80 10.65 -8.98
N VAL A 24 -7.54 10.25 -9.10
CA VAL A 24 -6.75 9.67 -8.01
C VAL A 24 -5.84 10.77 -7.46
N SER A 25 -6.00 11.08 -6.17
CA SER A 25 -5.14 12.05 -5.48
C SER A 25 -3.69 11.55 -5.40
N GLU A 26 -2.77 12.43 -4.99
CA GLU A 26 -1.42 12.02 -4.67
C GLU A 26 -1.38 11.19 -3.38
N TYR A 27 -0.56 10.14 -3.37
CA TYR A 27 -0.34 9.25 -2.22
C TYR A 27 1.15 9.09 -1.96
N GLN A 28 1.48 8.73 -0.72
CA GLN A 28 2.83 8.38 -0.31
C GLN A 28 2.93 6.85 -0.18
N PHE A 29 3.94 6.25 -0.82
CA PHE A 29 4.10 4.80 -0.88
C PHE A 29 5.48 4.35 -0.39
N VAL A 30 5.50 3.24 0.34
CA VAL A 30 6.71 2.42 0.46
C VAL A 30 6.72 1.46 -0.72
N SER A 31 7.79 1.48 -1.51
CA SER A 31 7.89 0.69 -2.74
C SER A 31 9.23 -0.03 -2.86
N ILE A 32 9.22 -1.19 -3.50
CA ILE A 32 10.41 -1.92 -3.95
C ILE A 32 10.30 -2.03 -5.46
N ARG A 33 11.35 -1.61 -6.18
CA ARG A 33 11.45 -1.79 -7.63
C ARG A 33 12.23 -3.06 -7.91
N GLY A 34 11.75 -3.86 -8.86
CA GLY A 34 12.38 -5.09 -9.27
C GLY A 34 11.88 -5.55 -10.63
N ALA A 35 12.44 -6.65 -11.11
CA ALA A 35 12.04 -7.31 -12.34
C ALA A 35 12.07 -8.82 -12.14
N GLY A 36 11.41 -9.56 -13.04
CA GLY A 36 11.38 -11.02 -13.04
C GLY A 36 9.99 -11.60 -12.78
N ASN A 37 9.95 -12.92 -12.62
CA ASN A 37 8.71 -13.67 -12.49
C ASN A 37 8.04 -13.40 -11.12
N PRO A 38 6.79 -12.91 -11.07
CA PRO A 38 6.06 -12.73 -9.80
C PRO A 38 5.77 -14.03 -9.06
N ASN A 39 5.87 -15.17 -9.74
CA ASN A 39 5.75 -16.49 -9.10
C ASN A 39 7.07 -16.98 -8.49
N SER A 40 8.16 -16.21 -8.60
CA SER A 40 9.43 -16.57 -7.97
C SER A 40 9.40 -16.32 -6.46
N PRO A 41 10.22 -17.06 -5.68
CA PRO A 41 10.37 -16.82 -4.25
C PRO A 41 10.75 -15.37 -3.91
N LEU A 42 11.56 -14.73 -4.77
CA LEU A 42 12.03 -13.35 -4.58
C LEU A 42 10.89 -12.34 -4.50
N PHE A 43 9.83 -12.51 -5.30
CA PHE A 43 8.67 -11.62 -5.22
C PHE A 43 7.94 -11.74 -3.88
N SER A 44 7.87 -12.96 -3.32
CA SER A 44 7.30 -13.19 -1.99
C SER A 44 8.13 -12.56 -0.88
N GLU A 45 9.46 -12.57 -1.01
CA GLU A 45 10.37 -11.86 -0.09
C GLU A 45 10.14 -10.34 -0.12
N TYR A 46 9.95 -9.75 -1.30
CA TYR A 46 9.61 -8.32 -1.43
C TYR A 46 8.30 -7.97 -0.72
N ILE A 47 7.26 -8.78 -0.93
CA ILE A 47 5.97 -8.60 -0.24
C ILE A 47 6.17 -8.72 1.28
N GLY A 48 6.95 -9.70 1.73
CA GLY A 48 7.26 -9.89 3.16
C GLY A 48 7.95 -8.68 3.78
N ALA A 49 8.92 -8.10 3.07
CA ALA A 49 9.62 -6.88 3.50
C ALA A 49 8.66 -5.68 3.58
N LEU A 50 7.83 -5.47 2.57
CA LEU A 50 6.85 -4.37 2.52
C LEU A 50 5.86 -4.43 3.68
N TYR A 51 5.28 -5.61 3.95
CA TYR A 51 4.33 -5.75 5.07
C TYR A 51 5.01 -5.65 6.43
N SER A 52 6.21 -6.22 6.59
CA SER A 52 6.97 -6.11 7.83
C SER A 52 7.22 -4.64 8.20
N LEU A 53 7.66 -3.84 7.24
CA LEU A 53 7.88 -2.41 7.43
C LEU A 53 6.56 -1.66 7.68
N SER A 54 5.51 -1.93 6.89
CA SER A 54 4.21 -1.27 7.03
C SER A 54 3.58 -1.47 8.40
N TYR A 55 3.62 -2.70 8.94
CA TYR A 55 3.10 -3.00 10.27
C TYR A 55 4.01 -2.45 11.37
N ALA A 56 5.33 -2.45 11.19
CA ALA A 56 6.26 -1.84 12.14
C ALA A 56 5.98 -0.34 12.31
N ILE A 57 5.79 0.41 11.21
CA ILE A 57 5.42 1.83 11.24
C ILE A 57 4.10 2.02 11.99
N LYS A 58 3.05 1.31 11.57
CA LYS A 58 1.72 1.41 12.19
C LYS A 58 1.75 1.13 13.69
N MET A 59 2.37 0.02 14.10
CA MET A 59 2.34 -0.42 15.50
C MET A 59 3.21 0.45 16.40
N THR A 60 4.34 0.94 15.88
CA THR A 60 5.22 1.88 16.60
C THR A 60 4.50 3.20 16.84
N LEU A 61 3.97 3.83 15.78
CA LEU A 61 3.30 5.13 15.90
C LEU A 61 2.02 5.09 16.74
N LYS A 62 1.36 3.92 16.82
CA LYS A 62 0.21 3.72 17.72
C LYS A 62 0.60 3.69 19.20
N LYS A 63 1.85 3.37 19.54
CA LYS A 63 2.31 3.16 20.94
C LYS A 63 3.15 4.31 21.50
N VAL A 64 3.67 5.21 20.67
CA VAL A 64 4.48 6.34 21.13
C VAL A 64 3.61 7.37 21.87
N GLU A 65 4.16 7.95 22.93
CA GLU A 65 3.48 8.98 23.72
C GLU A 65 3.32 10.29 22.94
N ASN A 66 4.32 10.63 22.11
CA ASN A 66 4.36 11.84 21.30
C ASN A 66 4.51 11.49 19.81
N PRO A 67 3.43 11.07 19.12
CA PRO A 67 3.46 10.85 17.68
C PRO A 67 3.61 12.18 16.91
N PRO A 68 3.96 12.14 15.60
CA PRO A 68 3.93 13.32 14.74
C PRO A 68 2.58 14.04 14.80
N GLN A 69 2.59 15.37 14.66
CA GLN A 69 1.41 16.24 14.88
C GLN A 69 0.16 15.80 14.08
N ASP A 70 0.34 15.36 12.84
CA ASP A 70 -0.77 14.97 11.95
C ASP A 70 -0.97 13.44 11.85
N TYR A 71 -0.40 12.67 12.79
CA TYR A 71 -0.57 11.23 12.79
C TYR A 71 -2.01 10.83 13.10
N VAL A 72 -2.53 9.92 12.28
CA VAL A 72 -3.81 9.24 12.51
C VAL A 72 -3.56 7.74 12.42
N ASP A 73 -4.01 6.97 13.43
CA ASP A 73 -3.96 5.50 13.34
C ASP A 73 -4.76 5.03 12.12
N TYR A 74 -4.18 4.15 11.31
CA TYR A 74 -4.77 3.74 10.02
C TYR A 74 -4.81 2.22 9.85
N THR A 75 -5.62 1.71 8.94
CA THR A 75 -5.53 0.30 8.52
C THR A 75 -4.46 0.19 7.44
N VAL A 76 -3.55 -0.80 7.55
CA VAL A 76 -2.58 -1.09 6.49
C VAL A 76 -3.33 -1.26 5.15
N TYR A 77 -2.82 -0.60 4.12
CA TYR A 77 -3.38 -0.61 2.78
C TYR A 77 -3.17 -1.97 2.11
N PRO A 78 -3.98 -2.31 1.09
CA PRO A 78 -3.74 -3.52 0.33
C PRO A 78 -2.40 -3.42 -0.42
N LEU A 79 -1.82 -4.57 -0.78
CA LEU A 79 -0.67 -4.59 -1.67
C LEU A 79 -1.10 -4.07 -3.05
N GLU A 80 -0.30 -3.17 -3.60
CA GLU A 80 -0.46 -2.63 -4.95
C GLU A 80 0.80 -2.94 -5.77
N GLY A 81 0.68 -3.00 -7.09
CA GLY A 81 1.81 -3.27 -7.98
C GLY A 81 1.64 -2.54 -9.31
N VAL A 82 2.70 -1.85 -9.72
CA VAL A 82 2.82 -1.29 -11.07
C VAL A 82 3.68 -2.25 -11.87
N TRP A 83 3.11 -2.75 -12.96
CA TRP A 83 3.74 -3.73 -13.83
C TRP A 83 4.00 -3.09 -15.18
N ASP A 84 5.20 -3.29 -15.69
CA ASP A 84 5.57 -2.92 -17.04
C ASP A 84 6.28 -4.11 -17.69
N ILE A 85 6.25 -4.16 -19.02
CA ILE A 85 7.03 -5.11 -19.80
C ILE A 85 8.43 -4.54 -19.98
N ASN A 86 9.44 -5.38 -19.82
CA ASN A 86 10.78 -5.07 -20.27
C ASN A 86 11.18 -6.13 -21.29
N GLU A 87 11.95 -5.76 -22.33
CA GLU A 87 12.36 -6.71 -23.37
C GLU A 87 13.35 -7.78 -22.87
N ALA A 88 13.83 -7.66 -21.63
CA ALA A 88 14.83 -8.55 -21.04
C ALA A 88 14.26 -9.63 -20.12
N ALA A 89 12.93 -9.69 -19.92
CA ALA A 89 12.24 -10.57 -18.98
C ALA A 89 11.40 -11.65 -19.65
#